data_AF-A0AAW1MGJ0-F1
#
_entry.id   AF-A0AAW1MGJ0-F1
#
_cell.length_a   1.000
_cell.length_b   1.000
_cell.length_c   1.000
_cell.angle_alpha   90.00
_cell.angle_beta   90.00
_cell.angle_gamma   90.00
#
_symmetry.space_group_name_H-M   'P 1'
#
loop_
_entity.id
_entity.type
_entity.pdbx_description
1 polymer ?
#
loop_
_entity_poly.entity_id
_entity_poly.type
_entity_poly.pdbx_seq_one_letter_code
_entity_poly.pdbx_strand_id
1 'polypeptide(L)'
;MHRYVDLAKRMGRFYSVVEDFVKREWDFRNANTQNLWRKINSVDKELFNFDSASFNWNDVFLSYIKGVRMYMLKDPMDTLPRARRKALRLKIIYYTVPISIFLLFYKFCTLIG
;
A
#
# COMPACT_ATOMS: atom_id res chain seq x y z
N MET A 1 -19.94 7.13 -11.93
CA MET A 1 -18.76 7.65 -12.66
C MET A 1 -18.13 8.85 -11.94
N HIS A 2 -18.89 9.91 -11.65
CA HIS A 2 -18.39 11.18 -11.06
C HIS A 2 -17.50 11.02 -9.80
N ARG A 3 -17.92 10.23 -8.80
CA ARG A 3 -17.15 10.03 -7.55
C ARG A 3 -15.71 9.53 -7.78
N TYR A 4 -15.49 8.66 -8.76
CA TYR A 4 -14.16 8.13 -9.06
C TYR A 4 -13.26 9.17 -9.72
N VAL A 5 -13.83 10.01 -10.59
CA VAL A 5 -13.12 11.11 -11.25
C VAL A 5 -12.69 12.16 -10.22
N ASP A 6 -13.58 12.51 -9.29
CA ASP A 6 -13.27 13.47 -8.22
C ASP A 6 -12.20 12.95 -7.26
N LEU A 7 -12.24 11.66 -6.93
CA LEU A 7 -11.22 11.01 -6.12
C LEU A 7 -9.87 11.01 -6.82
N ALA A 8 -9.81 10.65 -8.10
CA ALA A 8 -8.60 10.66 -8.89
C ALA A 8 -7.99 12.07 -8.98
N LYS A 9 -8.81 13.11 -9.19
CA LYS A 9 -8.36 14.51 -9.18
C LYS A 9 -7.77 14.93 -7.82
N ARG A 10 -8.38 14.49 -6.71
CA ARG A 10 -7.84 14.78 -5.36
C ARG A 10 -6.52 14.07 -5.11
N MET A 11 -6.41 12.79 -5.49
CA MET A 11 -5.16 12.03 -5.38
C MET A 11 -4.07 12.65 -6.24
N GLY A 12 -4.37 13.07 -7.46
CA GLY A 12 -3.41 13.74 -8.35
C GLY A 12 -2.87 15.03 -7.74
N ARG A 13 -3.73 15.88 -7.16
CA ARG A 13 -3.30 17.10 -6.46
C ARG A 13 -2.46 16.82 -5.22
N PHE A 14 -2.80 15.78 -4.46
CA PHE A 14 -1.98 15.38 -3.32
C PHE A 14 -0.60 14.89 -3.79
N TYR A 15 -0.60 14.04 -4.81
CA TYR A 15 0.62 13.48 -5.40
C TYR A 15 1.55 14.58 -5.91
N SER A 16 1.05 15.58 -6.64
CA SER A 16 1.89 16.68 -7.14
C SER A 16 2.60 17.48 -6.04
N VAL A 17 2.08 17.47 -4.81
CA VAL A 17 2.72 18.14 -3.66
C VAL A 17 3.79 17.24 -3.02
N VAL A 18 3.56 15.93 -2.96
CA VAL A 18 4.46 14.98 -2.29
C VAL A 18 5.43 14.28 -3.24
N GLU A 19 5.28 14.48 -4.54
CA GLU A 19 6.02 13.78 -5.60
C GLU A 19 7.53 13.87 -5.42
N ASP A 20 8.05 15.08 -5.15
CA ASP A 20 9.46 15.30 -4.89
C ASP A 20 9.97 14.56 -3.66
N PHE A 21 9.14 14.47 -2.60
CA PHE A 21 9.52 13.79 -1.37
C PHE A 21 9.55 12.27 -1.53
N VAL A 22 8.64 11.71 -2.33
CA VAL A 22 8.47 10.26 -2.48
C VAL A 22 9.40 9.69 -3.56
N LYS A 23 9.76 10.46 -4.59
CA LYS A 23 10.60 10.00 -5.70
C LYS A 23 12.10 10.08 -5.43
N ARG A 24 12.52 10.96 -4.53
CA ARG A 24 13.95 11.14 -4.22
C ARG A 24 14.38 10.10 -3.21
N GLU A 25 15.50 9.46 -3.48
CA GLU A 25 16.19 8.67 -2.47
C GLU A 25 16.85 9.63 -1.48
N TRP A 26 16.60 9.40 -0.21
CA TRP A 26 17.13 10.23 0.87
C TRP A 26 18.28 9.48 1.55
N ASP A 27 19.50 9.96 1.35
CA ASP A 27 20.66 9.52 2.16
C ASP A 27 20.60 10.19 3.53
N PHE A 28 19.94 9.53 4.49
CA PHE A 28 19.87 10.00 5.87
C PHE A 28 21.12 9.57 6.65
N ARG A 29 22.09 10.48 6.75
CA ARG A 29 23.27 10.28 7.62
C ARG A 29 22.86 10.39 9.09
N ASN A 30 22.81 9.26 9.79
CA ASN A 30 22.36 9.18 11.19
C ASN A 30 23.45 8.72 12.18
N ALA A 31 24.72 8.74 11.79
CA ALA A 31 25.83 8.18 12.58
C ALA A 31 25.91 8.76 14.01
N ASN A 32 25.68 10.07 14.17
CA ASN A 32 25.69 10.73 15.48
C ASN A 32 24.52 10.26 16.37
N THR A 33 23.33 10.09 15.81
CA THR A 33 22.15 9.56 16.51
C THR A 33 22.39 8.12 16.96
N GLN A 34 22.98 7.29 16.10
CA GLN A 34 23.35 5.91 16.43
C GLN A 34 24.43 5.84 17.52
N ASN A 35 25.42 6.73 17.46
CA ASN A 35 26.45 6.85 18.50
C ASN A 35 25.84 7.29 19.83
N LEU A 36 24.91 8.25 19.82
CA LEU A 36 24.21 8.71 21.02
C LEU A 36 23.39 7.57 21.63
N TRP A 37 22.59 6.85 20.82
CA TRP A 37 21.82 5.69 21.28
C TRP A 37 22.71 4.64 21.95
N ARG A 38 23.92 4.40 21.43
CA ARG A 38 24.88 3.47 22.06
C ARG A 38 25.41 3.95 23.41
N LYS A 39 25.48 5.27 23.66
CA LYS A 39 26.09 5.86 24.86
C LYS A 39 25.12 6.08 26.01
N ILE A 40 23.83 6.25 25.73
CA ILE A 40 22.84 6.52 26.79
C ILE A 40 22.54 5.27 27.63
N ASN A 41 22.19 5.47 28.90
CA ASN A 41 21.90 4.39 29.84
C ASN A 41 20.55 3.71 29.55
N SER A 42 20.27 2.58 30.19
CA SER A 42 19.04 1.81 29.95
C SER A 42 17.76 2.56 30.36
N VAL A 43 17.81 3.37 31.42
CA VAL A 43 16.66 4.14 31.92
C VAL A 43 16.23 5.19 30.90
N ASP A 44 17.19 5.94 30.35
CA ASP A 44 16.93 6.97 29.34
C ASP A 44 16.47 6.36 28.01
N LYS A 45 16.97 5.17 27.65
CA LYS A 45 16.49 4.43 26.46
C LYS A 45 15.02 4.04 26.56
N GLU A 46 14.60 3.63 27.75
CA GLU A 46 13.21 3.22 27.99
C GLU A 46 12.28 4.44 28.02
N LEU A 47 12.69 5.51 28.72
CA LEU A 47 11.91 6.75 28.81
C LEU A 47 11.82 7.49 27.46
N PHE A 48 12.88 7.45 26.66
CA PHE A 48 12.99 8.20 25.40
C PHE A 48 13.47 7.31 24.26
N ASN A 49 12.68 6.31 23.89
CA ASN A 49 13.02 5.45 22.77
C ASN A 49 12.90 6.17 21.42
N PHE A 50 14.04 6.49 20.81
CA PHE A 50 14.14 7.04 19.45
C PHE A 50 14.79 6.06 18.46
N ASP A 51 14.94 4.79 18.84
CA ASP A 51 15.49 3.76 17.97
C ASP A 51 14.43 3.30 16.96
N SER A 52 14.65 3.69 15.71
CA SER A 52 13.79 3.33 14.59
C SER A 52 13.71 1.82 14.35
N ALA A 53 14.71 1.04 14.77
CA ALA A 53 14.71 -0.41 14.62
C ALA A 53 13.84 -1.12 15.66
N SER A 54 13.50 -0.45 16.76
CA SER A 54 12.65 -1.02 17.81
C SER A 54 11.17 -1.10 17.43
N PHE A 55 10.74 -0.33 16.42
CA PHE A 55 9.34 -0.29 16.00
C PHE A 55 8.98 -1.45 15.06
N ASN A 56 7.81 -2.06 15.28
CA ASN A 56 7.19 -2.91 14.27
C ASN A 56 6.64 -2.04 13.13
N TRP A 57 7.46 -1.81 12.12
CA TRP A 57 7.09 -1.02 10.94
C TRP A 57 5.81 -1.53 10.28
N ASN A 58 5.56 -2.85 10.27
CA ASN A 58 4.34 -3.40 9.68
C ASN A 58 3.07 -2.87 10.38
N ASP A 59 3.09 -2.76 11.71
CA ASP A 59 1.94 -2.26 12.48
C ASP A 59 1.73 -0.76 12.28
N VAL A 60 2.82 -0.01 12.18
CA VAL A 60 2.79 1.43 11.85
C VAL A 60 2.18 1.63 10.47
N PHE A 61 2.67 0.92 9.45
CA PHE A 61 2.14 1.00 8.09
C PHE A 61 0.68 0.55 8.01
N LEU A 62 0.31 -0.51 8.74
CA LEU A 62 -1.07 -0.99 8.81
C LEU A 62 -2.00 0.08 9.40
N SER A 63 -1.58 0.74 10.48
CA SER A 63 -2.32 1.82 11.13
C SER A 63 -2.43 3.05 10.22
N TYR A 64 -1.35 3.40 9.52
CA TYR A 64 -1.33 4.45 8.51
C TYR A 64 -2.35 4.18 7.39
N ILE A 65 -2.33 2.98 6.78
CA ILE A 65 -3.26 2.61 5.70
C ILE A 65 -4.72 2.65 6.17
N LYS A 66 -5.00 2.21 7.40
CA LYS A 66 -6.34 2.33 8.00
C LYS A 66 -6.76 3.79 8.14
N GLY A 67 -5.86 4.67 8.58
CA GLY A 67 -6.11 6.12 8.67
C GLY A 67 -6.41 6.74 7.31
N VAL A 68 -5.60 6.44 6.28
CA VAL A 68 -5.86 6.89 4.90
C VAL A 68 -7.25 6.44 4.43
N ARG A 69 -7.60 5.18 4.64
CA ARG A 69 -8.91 4.62 4.26
C ARG A 69 -10.06 5.37 4.93
N MET A 70 -10.00 5.54 6.25
CA MET A 70 -11.10 6.11 7.02
C MET A 70 -11.24 7.61 6.79
N TYR A 71 -10.14 8.37 6.81
CA TYR A 71 -10.18 9.82 6.85
C TYR A 71 -9.99 10.46 5.47
N MET A 72 -9.04 9.98 4.65
CA MET A 72 -8.79 10.55 3.33
C MET A 72 -9.79 10.03 2.30
N LEU A 73 -10.01 8.70 2.28
CA LEU A 73 -10.91 8.06 1.31
C LEU A 73 -12.37 8.04 1.75
N LYS A 74 -12.64 8.36 3.03
CA LYS A 74 -13.98 8.31 3.63
C LYS A 74 -14.65 6.94 3.40
N ASP A 75 -13.86 5.87 3.52
CA ASP A 75 -14.31 4.48 3.34
C ASP A 75 -14.31 3.75 4.70
N PRO A 76 -15.49 3.43 5.28
CA PRO A 76 -15.58 2.76 6.56
C PRO A 76 -14.88 1.40 6.59
N MET A 77 -14.53 0.92 7.78
CA MET A 77 -13.87 -0.39 7.93
C MET A 77 -14.82 -1.56 7.60
N ASP A 78 -16.13 -1.36 7.77
CA ASP A 78 -17.16 -2.40 7.53
C ASP A 78 -17.26 -2.80 6.04
N THR A 79 -16.70 -2.00 5.13
CA THR A 79 -16.68 -2.31 3.70
C THR A 79 -15.57 -3.29 3.33
N LEU A 80 -14.61 -3.57 4.23
CA LEU A 80 -13.46 -4.45 3.98
C LEU A 80 -13.86 -5.88 3.56
N PRO A 81 -14.80 -6.58 4.22
CA PRO A 81 -15.23 -7.91 3.80
C PRO A 81 -15.80 -7.91 2.38
N ARG A 82 -16.60 -6.89 2.03
CA ARG A 82 -17.15 -6.73 0.69
C ARG A 82 -16.06 -6.46 -0.35
N ALA A 83 -15.09 -5.61 -0.01
CA ALA A 83 -13.95 -5.33 -0.87
C ALA A 83 -13.10 -6.59 -1.13
N ARG A 84 -12.83 -7.40 -0.10
CA ARG A 84 -12.12 -8.69 -0.23
C ARG A 84 -12.85 -9.66 -1.15
N ARG A 85 -14.17 -9.82 -0.99
CA ARG A 85 -14.99 -10.67 -1.89
C ARG A 85 -14.98 -10.16 -3.34
N LYS A 86 -14.99 -8.85 -3.54
CA LYS A 86 -14.89 -8.25 -4.87
C LYS A 86 -13.51 -8.50 -5.48
N ALA A 87 -12.44 -8.30 -4.71
CA ALA A 87 -11.07 -8.55 -5.16
C ALA A 87 -10.85 -10.03 -5.53
N LEU A 88 -11.37 -10.96 -4.74
CA LEU A 88 -11.29 -12.39 -5.05
C LEU A 88 -12.01 -12.72 -6.37
N ARG A 89 -13.23 -12.21 -6.57
CA ARG A 89 -13.97 -12.42 -7.82
C ARG A 89 -13.22 -11.86 -9.04
N LEU A 90 -12.68 -10.65 -8.92
CA LEU A 90 -11.88 -10.04 -9.98
C LEU A 90 -10.61 -10.85 -10.27
N LYS A 91 -9.94 -11.37 -9.24
CA LYS A 91 -8.78 -12.25 -9.39
C LYS A 91 -9.14 -13.51 -10.16
N ILE A 92 -10.25 -14.16 -9.81
CA ILE A 92 -10.73 -15.36 -10.50
C ILE A 92 -10.97 -15.03 -11.98
N ILE A 93 -11.76 -14.00 -12.28
CA ILE A 93 -12.07 -13.58 -13.65
C ILE A 93 -10.79 -13.29 -14.45
N TYR A 94 -9.84 -12.56 -13.86
CA TYR A 94 -8.59 -12.20 -14.49
C TYR A 94 -7.79 -13.43 -14.95
N TYR A 95 -7.76 -14.50 -14.17
CA TYR A 95 -7.06 -15.72 -14.55
C TYR A 95 -7.89 -16.64 -15.44
N THR A 96 -9.20 -16.77 -15.20
CA THR A 96 -10.02 -17.76 -15.91
C THR A 96 -10.39 -17.30 -17.33
N VAL A 97 -10.63 -16.01 -17.55
CA VAL A 97 -11.08 -15.50 -18.85
C VAL A 97 -10.02 -15.72 -19.94
N PRO A 98 -8.74 -15.31 -19.79
CA PRO A 98 -7.73 -15.54 -20.81
C PRO A 98 -7.51 -17.03 -21.12
N ILE A 99 -7.51 -17.88 -20.08
CA ILE A 99 -7.38 -19.33 -20.24
C ILE A 99 -8.55 -19.88 -21.07
N SER A 100 -9.78 -19.48 -20.74
CA SER A 100 -10.97 -19.94 -21.48
C SER A 100 -10.95 -19.50 -22.94
N ILE A 101 -10.56 -18.25 -23.23
CA ILE A 101 -10.41 -17.73 -24.59
C ILE A 101 -9.33 -18.51 -25.35
N PHE A 102 -8.19 -18.75 -24.72
CA PHE A 102 -7.09 -19.51 -25.34
C PHE A 102 -7.52 -20.94 -25.68
N LEU A 103 -8.23 -21.63 -24.79
CA LEU A 103 -8.75 -22.98 -25.03
C LEU A 103 -9.79 -23.01 -26.16
N LEU A 104 -10.70 -22.03 -26.20
CA LEU A 104 -11.68 -21.90 -27.28
C LEU A 104 -11.01 -21.64 -28.62
N PHE A 105 -10.00 -20.76 -28.64
CA PHE A 105 -9.22 -20.47 -29.84
C PHE A 105 -8.45 -21.70 -30.32
N TYR A 106 -7.78 -22.42 -29.42
CA TYR A 106 -7.07 -23.66 -29.74
C TYR A 106 -8.02 -24.72 -30.33
N LYS A 107 -9.18 -24.94 -29.69
CA LYS A 107 -10.23 -25.85 -30.19
C LYS A 107 -10.72 -25.47 -31.59
N PHE A 108 -10.93 -24.18 -31.83
CA PHE A 108 -11.36 -23.66 -33.13
C PHE A 108 -10.30 -23.91 -34.22
N CYS A 109 -9.02 -23.63 -33.94
CA CYS A 109 -7.93 -23.92 -34.87
C CYS A 109 -7.84 -25.41 -35.22
N THR A 110 -7.98 -26.31 -34.24
CA THR A 110 -7.96 -27.77 -34.48
C THR A 110 -9.20 -28.32 -35.18
N LEU A 111 -10.28 -27.56 -35.26
CA LEU A 111 -11.54 -27.98 -35.90
C LEU A 111 -11.65 -27.49 -37.36
N ILE A 112 -10.88 -26.46 -37.72
CA ILE A 112 -10.83 -25.87 -39.06
C ILE A 112 -9.60 -26.32 -39.85
N GLY A 113 -8.48 -26.62 -39.18
CA GLY A 113 -7.31 -27.26 -39.79
C GLY A 113 -7.42 -28.77 -39.76
#